data_AF-A0A8J7X3H0-F1
#
_entry.id   AF-A0A8J7X3H0-F1
#
_cell.length_a   1.000
_cell.length_b   1.000
_cell.length_c   1.000
_cell.angle_alpha   90.00
_cell.angle_beta   90.00
_cell.angle_gamma   90.00
#
_symmetry.space_group_name_H-M   'P 1'
#
loop_
_entity.id
_entity.type
_entity.pdbx_description
1 polymer ?
#
loop_
_entity_poly.entity_id
_entity_poly.type
_entity_poly.pdbx_seq_one_letter_code
_entity_poly.pdbx_strand_id
1 'polypeptide(L)'
;MKLPSKVQFADDKVKKAFLELGKGSQDEKQLQQFLIRAFNDIEENCFCGIQIPKKLIPKEYLKKYNVKNLWKYNLPDAWRLIYSIENGKLLVIAIVLEWMDHTNYERKFKY
;
A
#
# COMPACT_ATOMS: atom_id res chain seq x y z
N MET A 1 -7.97 18.90 7.16
CA MET A 1 -7.61 18.28 8.46
C MET A 1 -6.68 17.12 8.16
N LYS A 2 -5.47 17.10 8.72
CA LYS A 2 -4.57 15.93 8.64
C LYS A 2 -5.02 14.96 9.74
N LEU A 3 -5.31 13.72 9.38
CA LEU A 3 -5.70 12.68 10.33
C LEU A 3 -4.52 11.74 10.50
N PRO A 4 -3.83 11.77 11.65
CA PRO A 4 -2.72 10.86 11.88
C PRO A 4 -3.23 9.43 11.82
N SER A 5 -2.47 8.59 11.13
CA SER A 5 -2.80 7.19 10.92
C SER A 5 -1.62 6.31 11.32
N LYS A 6 -1.90 5.04 11.57
CA LYS A 6 -0.86 4.04 11.83
C LYS A 6 -0.77 3.09 10.65
N VAL A 7 0.43 2.87 10.14
CA VAL A 7 0.66 1.89 9.07
C VAL A 7 0.75 0.48 9.66
N GLN A 8 0.06 -0.47 9.03
CA GLN A 8 0.09 -1.89 9.37
C GLN A 8 0.21 -2.73 8.10
N PHE A 9 0.88 -3.88 8.17
CA PHE A 9 0.93 -4.84 7.06
C PHE A 9 -0.27 -5.78 7.09
N ALA A 10 -0.81 -6.10 5.92
CA ALA A 10 -1.98 -6.96 5.80
C ALA A 10 -1.70 -8.43 6.18
N ASP A 11 -0.49 -8.93 5.87
CA ASP A 11 -0.04 -10.27 6.21
C ASP A 11 1.43 -10.26 6.68
N ASP A 12 1.82 -11.31 7.41
CA ASP A 12 3.22 -11.59 7.72
C ASP A 12 4.10 -11.75 6.46
N LYS A 13 3.51 -12.25 5.37
CA LYS A 13 4.19 -12.36 4.07
C LYS A 13 4.60 -10.99 3.52
N VAL A 14 3.71 -10.00 3.59
CA VAL A 14 3.98 -8.64 3.13
C VAL A 14 5.05 -8.00 4.01
N LYS A 15 4.98 -8.21 5.34
CA LYS A 15 6.01 -7.76 6.26
C LYS A 15 7.38 -8.38 5.95
N LYS A 16 7.43 -9.69 5.68
CA LYS A 16 8.67 -10.38 5.29
C LYS A 16 9.24 -9.85 3.98
N ALA A 17 8.41 -9.69 2.94
CA ALA A 17 8.83 -9.13 1.67
C ALA A 17 9.46 -7.73 1.87
N PHE A 18 8.85 -6.87 2.68
CA PHE A 18 9.41 -5.55 3.00
C PHE A 18 10.78 -5.64 3.71
N LEU A 19 10.97 -6.60 4.61
CA LEU A 19 12.24 -6.81 5.31
C LEU A 19 13.32 -7.37 4.39
N GLU A 20 12.94 -8.23 3.43
CA GLU A 20 13.86 -8.81 2.45
C GLU A 20 14.39 -7.76 1.47
N LEU A 21 13.57 -6.78 1.08
CA LEU A 21 14.02 -5.66 0.24
C LEU A 21 15.26 -4.93 0.81
N GLY A 22 15.34 -4.79 2.13
CA GLY A 22 16.48 -4.15 2.79
C GLY A 22 17.77 -4.98 2.77
N LYS A 23 17.65 -6.29 2.52
CA LYS A 23 18.79 -7.23 2.45
C LYS A 23 19.22 -7.53 1.01
N GLY A 24 18.39 -7.17 0.04
CA GLY A 24 18.59 -7.46 -1.36
C GLY A 24 19.56 -6.51 -2.08
N SER A 25 19.39 -6.42 -3.40
CA SER A 25 20.16 -5.57 -4.30
C SER A 25 19.99 -4.07 -3.99
N GLN A 26 20.81 -3.22 -4.61
CA GLN A 26 20.76 -1.78 -4.39
C GLN A 26 19.39 -1.19 -4.79
N ASP A 27 18.81 -1.66 -5.88
CA ASP A 27 17.45 -1.30 -6.31
C ASP A 27 16.37 -1.68 -5.29
N GLU A 28 16.50 -2.84 -4.65
CA GLU A 28 15.55 -3.30 -3.63
C GLU A 28 15.62 -2.44 -2.37
N LYS A 29 16.83 -2.06 -1.96
CA LYS A 29 17.05 -1.13 -0.84
C LYS A 29 16.47 0.24 -1.15
N GLN A 30 16.62 0.71 -2.38
CA GLN A 30 16.03 1.98 -2.84
C GLN A 30 14.49 1.92 -2.80
N LEU A 31 13.89 0.82 -3.28
CA LEU A 31 12.45 0.59 -3.16
C LEU A 31 11.99 0.58 -1.70
N GLN A 32 12.76 -0.04 -0.81
CA GLN A 32 12.47 -0.03 0.63
C GLN A 32 12.44 1.40 1.18
N GLN A 33 13.39 2.26 0.79
CA GLN A 33 13.41 3.66 1.21
C GLN A 33 12.18 4.43 0.68
N PHE A 34 11.76 4.18 -0.55
CA PHE A 34 10.54 4.78 -1.10
C PHE A 34 9.29 4.33 -0.33
N LEU A 35 9.22 3.06 0.07
CA LEU A 35 8.13 2.55 0.89
C LEU A 35 8.12 3.18 2.28
N ILE A 36 9.28 3.29 2.95
CA ILE A 36 9.40 3.96 4.26
C ILE A 36 8.90 5.41 4.18
N ARG A 37 9.31 6.14 3.13
CA ARG A 37 8.84 7.50 2.91
C ARG A 37 7.32 7.55 2.72
N ALA A 38 6.77 6.67 1.89
CA ALA A 38 5.32 6.60 1.68
C ALA A 38 4.58 6.23 2.97
N PHE A 39 5.14 5.37 3.83
CA PHE A 39 4.55 5.06 5.12
C PHE A 39 4.50 6.30 6.01
N ASN A 40 5.57 7.09 6.09
CA ASN A 40 5.56 8.34 6.84
C ASN A 40 4.51 9.33 6.31
N ASP A 41 4.39 9.46 4.98
CA ASP A 41 3.35 10.31 4.36
C ASP A 41 1.93 9.84 4.69
N ILE A 42 1.72 8.52 4.71
CA ILE A 42 0.44 7.90 5.05
C ILE A 42 0.15 8.04 6.55
N GLU A 43 1.15 7.91 7.43
CA GLU A 43 1.01 8.13 8.86
C GLU A 43 0.65 9.59 9.17
N GLU A 44 1.19 10.55 8.42
CA GLU A 44 0.80 11.96 8.55
C GLU A 44 -0.60 12.23 7.96
N ASN A 45 -0.92 11.62 6.83
CA ASN A 45 -2.20 11.75 6.16
C ASN A 45 -2.57 10.50 5.36
N CYS A 46 -3.43 9.64 5.91
CA CYS A 46 -3.84 8.41 5.25
C CYS A 46 -4.55 8.61 3.89
N PHE A 47 -5.14 9.79 3.66
CA PHE A 47 -5.83 10.14 2.42
C PHE A 47 -4.91 10.78 1.36
N CYS A 48 -3.58 10.70 1.53
CA CYS A 48 -2.61 11.24 0.57
C CYS A 48 -2.57 10.49 -0.78
N GLY A 49 -3.03 9.24 -0.81
CA GLY A 49 -3.13 8.44 -2.03
C GLY A 49 -4.34 8.77 -2.90
N ILE A 50 -4.46 8.04 -4.00
CA ILE A 50 -5.59 8.08 -4.94
C ILE A 50 -6.55 6.93 -4.59
N GLN A 51 -7.80 7.25 -4.30
CA GLN A 51 -8.81 6.22 -4.06
C GLN A 51 -9.13 5.45 -5.35
N ILE A 52 -9.10 4.12 -5.29
CA ILE A 52 -9.50 3.27 -6.40
C ILE A 52 -11.03 3.05 -6.34
N PRO A 53 -11.76 3.32 -7.44
CA PRO A 53 -13.20 3.07 -7.51
C PRO A 53 -13.53 1.62 -7.15
N LYS A 54 -14.57 1.41 -6.33
CA LYS A 54 -14.97 0.07 -5.85
C LYS A 54 -15.20 -0.94 -6.97
N LYS A 55 -15.69 -0.48 -8.12
CA LYS A 55 -15.91 -1.31 -9.32
C LYS A 55 -14.63 -1.89 -9.94
N LEU A 56 -13.48 -1.24 -9.71
CA LEU A 56 -12.17 -1.64 -10.23
C LEU A 56 -11.37 -2.47 -9.21
N ILE A 57 -11.87 -2.64 -7.99
CA ILE A 57 -11.17 -3.43 -6.96
C ILE A 57 -11.23 -4.91 -7.35
N PRO A 58 -10.08 -5.58 -7.54
CA PRO A 58 -10.05 -7.01 -7.82
C PRO A 58 -10.73 -7.81 -6.71
N LYS A 59 -11.57 -8.78 -7.09
CA LYS A 59 -12.30 -9.65 -6.14
C LYS A 59 -11.39 -10.42 -5.20
N GLU A 60 -10.15 -10.68 -5.63
CA GLU A 60 -9.13 -11.33 -4.80
C GLU A 60 -8.82 -10.51 -3.54
N TYR A 61 -8.65 -9.19 -3.65
CA TYR A 61 -8.39 -8.35 -2.47
C TYR A 61 -9.57 -8.33 -1.51
N LEU A 62 -10.80 -8.32 -2.02
CA LEU A 62 -12.01 -8.38 -1.20
C LEU A 62 -12.08 -9.71 -0.43
N LYS A 63 -11.76 -10.84 -1.08
CA LYS A 63 -11.80 -12.15 -0.45
C LYS A 63 -10.64 -12.39 0.52
N LYS A 64 -9.42 -11.97 0.15
CA LYS A 64 -8.20 -12.24 0.90
C LYS A 64 -8.05 -11.32 2.10
N TYR A 65 -8.38 -10.04 1.94
CA TYR A 65 -8.13 -9.01 2.94
C TYR A 65 -9.40 -8.42 3.56
N ASN A 66 -10.59 -8.79 3.08
CA ASN A 66 -11.88 -8.27 3.54
C ASN A 66 -11.96 -6.73 3.57
N VAL A 67 -11.25 -6.06 2.65
CA VAL A 67 -11.16 -4.60 2.60
C VAL A 67 -12.40 -3.99 1.97
N LYS A 68 -12.84 -2.83 2.48
CA LYS A 68 -14.03 -2.10 1.96
C LYS A 68 -13.68 -1.00 0.95
N ASN A 69 -12.40 -0.64 0.89
CA ASN A 69 -11.84 0.46 0.13
C ASN A 69 -10.39 0.16 -0.20
N LEU A 70 -9.92 0.73 -1.30
CA LEU A 70 -8.58 0.51 -1.81
C LEU A 70 -8.01 1.86 -2.27
N TRP A 71 -6.76 2.08 -1.96
CA TRP A 71 -6.02 3.31 -2.23
C TRP A 71 -4.71 2.95 -2.92
N LYS A 72 -4.28 3.83 -3.81
CA LYS A 72 -3.01 3.74 -4.53
C LYS A 72 -2.15 4.93 -4.18
N TYR A 73 -0.92 4.68 -3.76
CA TYR A 73 0.11 5.70 -3.67
C TYR A 73 1.12 5.47 -4.82
N ASN A 74 1.42 6.52 -5.57
CA ASN A 74 2.40 6.45 -6.65
C ASN A 74 3.80 6.63 -6.05
N LEU A 75 4.61 5.58 -6.15
CA LEU A 75 6.01 5.61 -5.75
C LEU A 75 6.87 6.01 -6.97
N PRO A 76 8.14 6.42 -6.76
CA PRO A 76 9.10 6.59 -7.84
C PRO A 76 9.30 5.31 -8.67
N ASP A 77 9.91 5.44 -9.84
CA ASP A 77 10.17 4.32 -10.77
C ASP A 77 8.90 3.56 -11.21
N ALA A 78 7.77 4.28 -11.27
CA ALA A 78 6.46 3.72 -11.61
C ALA A 78 6.02 2.57 -10.68
N TRP A 79 6.56 2.50 -9.46
CA TRP A 79 6.03 1.61 -8.44
C TRP A 79 4.71 2.15 -7.89
N ARG A 80 3.84 1.24 -7.46
CA ARG A 80 2.51 1.57 -6.97
C ARG A 80 2.29 0.79 -5.68
N LEU A 81 2.13 1.53 -4.58
CA LEU A 81 1.77 0.97 -3.29
C LEU A 81 0.25 0.92 -3.18
N ILE A 82 -0.28 -0.26 -2.88
CA ILE A 82 -1.70 -0.50 -2.67
C ILE A 82 -1.95 -0.71 -1.19
N TYR A 83 -2.85 0.10 -0.65
CA TYR A 83 -3.21 0.02 0.76
C TYR A 83 -4.72 0.22 0.94
N SER A 84 -5.25 -0.21 2.08
CA SER A 84 -6.61 0.10 2.49
C SER A 84 -6.59 0.95 3.74
N ILE A 85 -7.67 1.70 3.96
CA ILE A 85 -7.81 2.57 5.12
C ILE A 85 -8.95 2.02 5.96
N GLU A 86 -8.68 1.66 7.21
CA GLU A 86 -9.69 1.23 8.17
C GLU A 86 -9.83 2.29 9.27
N ASN A 87 -11.08 2.63 9.59
CA ASN A 87 -11.34 3.60 10.65
C ASN A 87 -11.31 2.86 12.00
N GLY A 88 -10.17 2.90 12.68
CA GLY A 88 -10.03 2.35 14.02
C GLY A 88 -10.78 3.21 15.05
N LYS A 89 -10.98 2.66 16.26
CA LYS A 89 -11.70 3.35 17.35
C LYS A 89 -11.01 4.64 17.83
N LEU A 90 -9.69 4.77 17.63
CA LEU A 90 -8.87 5.88 18.13
C LEU A 90 -8.01 6.54 17.04
N LEU A 91 -7.56 5.78 16.05
CA LEU A 91 -6.70 6.23 14.95
C LEU A 91 -7.11 5.53 13.66
N VAL A 92 -6.88 6.20 12.54
CA VAL A 92 -7.02 5.59 11.22
C VAL A 92 -5.88 4.58 11.02
N ILE A 93 -6.17 3.41 10.44
CA ILE A 93 -5.15 2.38 10.17
C ILE A 93 -5.00 2.24 8.66
N ALA A 94 -3.79 2.45 8.15
CA ALA A 94 -3.46 2.19 6.77
C ALA A 94 -2.85 0.80 6.64
N ILE A 95 -3.61 -0.12 6.05
CA ILE A 95 -3.22 -1.51 5.87
C ILE A 95 -2.56 -1.68 4.51
N VAL A 96 -1.25 -1.85 4.48
CA VAL A 96 -0.44 -2.11 3.28
C VAL A 96 -0.74 -3.53 2.79
N LEU A 97 -1.33 -3.62 1.60
CA LEU A 97 -1.71 -4.89 0.99
C LEU A 97 -0.56 -5.43 0.13
N GLU A 98 -0.02 -4.59 -0.76
CA GLU A 98 0.96 -5.01 -1.77
C GLU A 98 1.60 -3.78 -2.43
N TRP A 99 2.78 -3.93 -3.02
CA TRP A 99 3.38 -2.96 -3.94
C TRP A 99 3.87 -3.67 -5.19
N MET A 100 3.77 -3.01 -6.35
CA MET A 100 4.11 -3.60 -7.64
C MET A 100 4.51 -2.55 -8.67
N ASP A 101 5.21 -2.97 -9.72
CA ASP A 101 5.53 -2.13 -10.86
C ASP A 101 4.30 -1.85 -11.75
N HIS A 102 4.50 -1.02 -12.77
CA HIS A 102 3.45 -0.64 -13.71
C HIS A 102 2.76 -1.79 -14.42
N THR A 103 3.54 -2.74 -14.92
CA THR A 103 3.05 -3.83 -15.75
C THR A 103 2.16 -4.74 -14.93
N ASN A 104 2.62 -5.07 -13.71
CA ASN A 104 1.84 -5.91 -12.79
C ASN A 104 0.58 -5.20 -12.30
N TYR A 105 0.64 -3.89 -12.08
CA TYR A 105 -0.54 -3.09 -11.74
C TYR A 105 -1.59 -3.15 -12.85
N GLU A 106 -1.22 -2.87 -14.11
CA GLU A 106 -2.19 -2.87 -15.22
C GLU A 106 -2.85 -4.23 -15.40
N ARG A 107 -2.05 -5.31 -15.38
CA ARG A 107 -2.56 -6.68 -15.46
C ARG A 107 -3.55 -7.01 -14.36
N LYS A 108 -3.26 -6.59 -13.12
CA LYS A 108 -4.09 -6.93 -11.94
C LYS A 108 -5.40 -6.14 -11.91
N PHE A 109 -5.35 -4.87 -12.30
CA PHE A 109 -6.51 -3.99 -12.32
C PHE A 109 -7.27 -4.00 -13.65
N LYS A 110 -6.77 -4.73 -14.66
CA LYS A 110 -7.34 -4.85 -16.01
C LYS A 110 -7.57 -3.48 -16.66
N TYR A 111 -6.56 -2.62 -16.51
CA TYR A 111 -6.48 -1.37 -17.27
C TYR A 111 -6.03 -1.63 -18.70
#